data_AF-A0ABD2IRR1-F1
#
_entry.id   AF-A0ABD2IRR1-F1
#
_cell.length_a   1.000
_cell.length_b   1.000
_cell.length_c   1.000
_cell.angle_alpha   90.00
_cell.angle_beta   90.00
_cell.angle_gamma   90.00
#
_symmetry.space_group_name_H-M   'P 1'
#
loop_
_entity.id
_entity.type
_entity.pdbx_description
1 polymer ?
#
loop_
_entity_poly.entity_id
_entity_poly.type
_entity_poly.pdbx_seq_one_letter_code
_entity_poly.pdbx_strand_id
1 'polypeptide(L)'
;MNNTWAAEKTHGELAILKPDFLKVLCKGKSNVARQALGQSMLIPQNGMLYFEIKILVMKRDEDPVIDIELWSESSNSSYTYSSSGKILGHNNHGSSGFPPFEQGDTVGIGTNLNTMEAIYSKNGQPLSG
;
A
#
# COMPACT_ATOMS: atom_id res chain seq x y z
N MET A 1 12.77 -14.68 -5.04
CA MET A 1 11.83 -13.82 -4.30
C MET A 1 10.64 -13.57 -5.20
N ASN A 2 9.42 -13.91 -4.77
CA ASN A 2 8.21 -13.67 -5.56
C ASN A 2 7.61 -12.33 -5.15
N ASN A 3 7.96 -11.27 -5.88
CA ASN A 3 7.46 -9.91 -5.64
C ASN A 3 6.16 -9.69 -6.42
N THR A 4 5.17 -10.54 -6.20
CA THR A 4 3.91 -10.57 -6.95
C THR A 4 2.71 -10.51 -6.01
N TRP A 5 1.57 -10.07 -6.52
CA TRP A 5 0.31 -10.13 -5.78
C TRP A 5 -0.18 -11.58 -5.65
N ALA A 6 -0.74 -11.91 -4.49
CA ALA A 6 -1.37 -13.20 -4.20
C ALA A 6 -2.84 -13.17 -4.65
N ALA A 7 -3.12 -13.77 -5.81
CA ALA A 7 -4.47 -13.78 -6.38
C ALA A 7 -5.51 -14.43 -5.46
N GLU A 8 -5.10 -15.44 -4.68
CA GLU A 8 -5.92 -16.16 -3.71
C GLU A 8 -6.19 -15.37 -2.42
N LYS A 9 -5.42 -14.32 -2.15
CA LYS A 9 -5.57 -13.44 -0.97
C LYS A 9 -6.10 -12.06 -1.34
N THR A 10 -6.67 -11.93 -2.52
CA THR A 10 -7.15 -10.66 -3.09
C THR A 10 -8.67 -10.61 -3.04
N HIS A 11 -9.24 -9.46 -2.67
CA HIS A 11 -10.69 -9.24 -2.65
C HIS A 11 -11.33 -9.54 -4.02
N GLY A 12 -12.52 -10.17 -4.06
CA GLY A 12 -13.12 -10.68 -5.31
C GLY A 12 -13.44 -9.63 -6.40
N GLU A 13 -13.55 -8.37 -6.00
CA GLU A 13 -13.73 -7.23 -6.92
C GLU A 13 -12.42 -6.63 -7.44
N LEU A 14 -11.28 -7.12 -6.98
CA LEU A 14 -9.96 -6.82 -7.53
C LEU A 14 -9.55 -7.94 -8.50
N ALA A 15 -8.87 -7.58 -9.57
CA ALA A 15 -8.31 -8.52 -10.53
C ALA A 15 -6.79 -8.35 -10.57
N ILE A 16 -6.06 -9.44 -10.29
CA ILE A 16 -4.62 -9.51 -10.53
C ILE A 16 -4.41 -9.87 -12.01
N LEU A 17 -3.66 -9.04 -12.72
CA LEU A 17 -3.45 -9.22 -14.16
C LEU A 17 -2.29 -10.19 -14.43
N LYS A 18 -2.51 -11.09 -15.39
CA LYS A 18 -1.50 -12.03 -15.92
C LYS A 18 -0.66 -11.37 -17.02
N PRO A 19 0.55 -11.90 -17.33
CA PRO A 19 1.17 -13.09 -16.75
C PRO A 19 2.06 -12.83 -15.54
N ASP A 20 2.40 -11.57 -15.25
CA ASP A 20 3.41 -11.20 -14.26
C ASP A 20 2.86 -11.06 -12.83
N PHE A 21 1.55 -10.94 -12.66
CA PHE A 21 0.89 -10.75 -11.36
C PHE A 21 1.39 -9.50 -10.62
N LEU A 22 1.79 -8.45 -11.35
CA LEU A 22 2.31 -7.19 -10.79
C LEU A 22 1.28 -6.06 -10.78
N LYS A 23 0.17 -6.23 -11.52
CA LYS A 23 -0.87 -5.20 -11.66
C LYS A 23 -2.16 -5.64 -11.00
N VAL A 24 -2.76 -4.72 -10.25
CA VAL A 24 -4.08 -4.87 -9.64
C VAL A 24 -5.06 -3.92 -10.34
N LEU A 25 -6.21 -4.44 -10.74
CA LEU A 25 -7.31 -3.65 -11.29
C LEU A 25 -8.52 -3.75 -10.37
N CYS A 26 -9.04 -2.61 -9.91
CA CYS A 26 -10.33 -2.57 -9.23
C CYS A 26 -11.48 -2.59 -10.25
N LYS A 27 -12.36 -3.59 -10.16
CA LYS A 27 -13.58 -3.72 -10.98
C LYS A 27 -14.84 -3.31 -10.22
N GLY A 28 -14.73 -3.12 -8.90
CA GLY A 28 -15.83 -2.74 -8.04
C GLY A 28 -16.33 -1.33 -8.37
N LYS A 29 -17.63 -1.11 -8.15
CA LYS A 29 -18.31 0.17 -8.45
C LYS A 29 -18.70 0.95 -7.19
N SER A 30 -18.69 0.29 -6.03
CA SER A 30 -19.01 0.89 -4.74
C SER A 30 -17.77 1.49 -4.07
N ASN A 31 -17.98 2.55 -3.29
CA ASN A 31 -16.95 3.20 -2.47
C ASN A 31 -16.70 2.41 -1.18
N VAL A 32 -16.08 1.25 -1.32
CA VAL A 32 -15.72 0.34 -0.22
C VAL A 32 -14.24 0.02 -0.35
N ALA A 33 -13.54 -0.01 0.78
CA ALA A 33 -12.14 -0.41 0.85
C ALA A 33 -11.97 -1.85 0.36
N ARG A 34 -10.92 -2.10 -0.43
CA ARG A 34 -10.61 -3.42 -1.01
C ARG A 34 -9.13 -3.68 -0.86
N GLN A 35 -8.78 -4.92 -0.54
CA GLN A 35 -7.40 -5.30 -0.26
C GLN A 35 -6.89 -6.32 -1.27
N ALA A 36 -5.67 -6.08 -1.75
CA ALA A 36 -4.85 -7.05 -2.47
C ALA A 36 -3.57 -7.25 -1.65
N LEU A 37 -3.24 -8.50 -1.36
CA LEU A 37 -2.05 -8.83 -0.57
C LEU A 37 -0.94 -9.34 -1.48
N GLY A 38 0.30 -9.01 -1.13
CA GLY A 38 1.48 -9.61 -1.75
C GLY A 38 1.58 -11.10 -1.41
N GLN A 39 2.30 -11.86 -2.24
CA GLN A 39 2.74 -13.19 -1.85
C GLN A 39 3.60 -13.13 -0.58
N SER A 40 3.47 -14.16 0.24
CA SER A 40 4.25 -14.25 1.48
C SER A 40 5.75 -14.26 1.13
N MET A 41 6.49 -13.33 1.73
CA MET A 41 7.93 -13.25 1.58
C MET A 41 8.59 -13.70 2.89
N LEU A 42 9.75 -14.35 2.78
CA LEU A 42 10.64 -14.53 3.92
C LEU A 42 11.13 -13.14 4.35
N ILE A 43 10.58 -12.65 5.47
CA ILE A 43 11.00 -11.39 6.06
C ILE A 43 12.40 -11.61 6.68
N PRO A 44 13.44 -10.87 6.24
CA PRO A 44 14.76 -10.97 6.85
C PRO A 44 14.71 -10.54 8.32
N GLN A 45 15.57 -11.06 9.19
CA GLN A 45 15.57 -10.69 10.61
C GLN A 45 16.08 -9.26 10.87
N ASN A 46 16.81 -8.69 9.91
CA ASN A 46 17.41 -7.36 9.98
C ASN A 46 17.43 -6.71 8.59
N GLY A 47 17.65 -5.39 8.56
CA GLY A 47 17.70 -4.60 7.32
C GLY A 47 16.40 -3.88 7.01
N MET A 48 16.11 -3.72 5.72
CA MET A 48 14.93 -2.99 5.24
C MET A 48 14.15 -3.80 4.22
N LEU A 49 12.82 -3.75 4.32
CA LEU A 49 11.90 -4.17 3.27
C LEU A 49 11.32 -2.92 2.61
N TYR A 50 11.30 -2.88 1.28
CA TYR A 50 10.80 -1.73 0.54
C TYR A 50 10.22 -2.17 -0.80
N PHE A 51 9.07 -1.61 -1.14
CA PHE A 51 8.35 -1.84 -2.38
C PHE A 51 7.82 -0.52 -2.93
N GLU A 52 7.69 -0.45 -4.25
CA GLU A 52 7.08 0.70 -4.92
C GLU A 52 5.83 0.27 -5.67
N ILE A 53 4.81 1.12 -5.62
CA ILE A 53 3.55 0.94 -6.29
C ILE A 53 3.31 2.15 -7.17
N LYS A 54 3.20 1.90 -8.48
CA LYS A 54 2.85 2.94 -9.45
C LYS A 54 1.34 3.03 -9.62
N ILE A 55 0.78 4.22 -9.43
CA ILE A 55 -0.65 4.48 -9.61
C ILE A 55 -0.93 4.68 -11.10
N LEU A 56 -1.41 3.63 -11.77
CA LEU A 56 -1.65 3.66 -13.22
C LEU A 56 -2.93 4.41 -13.59
N VAL A 57 -4.00 4.20 -12.82
CA VAL A 57 -5.33 4.78 -13.06
C VAL A 57 -5.99 5.06 -11.72
N MET A 58 -6.55 6.26 -11.56
CA MET A 58 -7.32 6.63 -10.39
C MET A 58 -8.60 7.35 -10.86
N LYS A 59 -9.78 6.77 -10.58
CA LYS A 59 -11.05 7.39 -10.94
C LYS A 59 -11.49 8.31 -9.81
N ARG A 60 -11.56 9.62 -10.09
CA ARG A 60 -11.86 10.68 -9.10
C ARG A 60 -13.35 10.86 -8.80
N ASP A 61 -14.23 10.04 -9.36
CA ASP A 61 -15.68 10.31 -9.31
C ASP A 61 -16.26 10.25 -7.87
N GLU A 62 -15.58 9.54 -6.96
CA GLU A 62 -15.76 9.63 -5.50
C GLU A 62 -14.39 9.33 -4.90
N ASP A 63 -13.81 10.23 -4.09
CA ASP A 63 -12.46 10.13 -3.49
C ASP A 63 -12.08 8.67 -3.18
N PRO A 64 -11.37 7.96 -4.09
CA PRO A 64 -11.00 6.60 -3.81
C PRO A 64 -9.86 6.71 -2.82
N VAL A 65 -10.16 6.41 -1.57
CA VAL A 65 -9.14 6.25 -0.55
C VAL A 65 -8.35 4.99 -0.94
N ILE A 66 -7.28 5.21 -1.70
CA ILE A 66 -6.30 4.18 -2.00
C ILE A 66 -5.39 4.16 -0.80
N ASP A 67 -5.45 3.05 -0.08
CA ASP A 67 -4.68 2.80 1.12
C ASP A 67 -3.62 1.77 0.79
N ILE A 68 -2.36 2.11 1.05
CA ILE A 68 -1.23 1.19 0.91
C ILE A 68 -0.77 0.81 2.31
N GLU A 69 -0.83 -0.49 2.60
CA GLU A 69 -0.75 -1.03 3.96
C GLU A 69 0.47 -1.95 4.16
N LEU A 70 1.16 -1.79 5.29
CA LEU A 70 2.12 -2.76 5.83
C LEU A 70 1.42 -3.64 6.88
N TRP A 71 1.38 -4.95 6.64
CA TRP A 71 0.74 -5.94 7.51
C TRP A 71 1.67 -6.43 8.64
N SER A 72 1.12 -6.60 9.85
CA SER A 72 1.58 -7.52 10.91
C SER A 72 0.44 -8.47 11.33
N GLU A 73 0.72 -9.72 11.73
CA GLU A 73 -0.22 -10.86 11.93
C GLU A 73 -1.50 -10.60 12.75
N SER A 74 -1.65 -9.45 13.40
CA SER A 74 -2.89 -9.05 14.06
C SER A 74 -3.63 -7.98 13.24
N SER A 75 -4.95 -8.14 13.08
CA SER A 75 -5.85 -7.17 12.41
C SER A 75 -5.83 -5.77 13.04
N ASN A 76 -5.14 -5.61 14.16
CA ASN A 76 -4.93 -4.38 14.91
C ASN A 76 -3.50 -3.83 14.72
N SER A 77 -2.83 -4.07 13.59
CA SER A 77 -1.41 -3.70 13.44
C SER A 77 -1.05 -3.17 12.05
N SER A 78 -2.00 -2.52 11.40
CA SER A 78 -1.82 -1.95 10.07
C SER A 78 -1.28 -0.53 10.14
N TYR A 79 -0.38 -0.21 9.20
CA TYR A 79 0.08 1.14 8.93
C TYR A 79 -0.20 1.46 7.47
N THR A 80 -0.85 2.59 7.23
CA THR A 80 -1.41 2.92 5.93
C THR A 80 -1.04 4.33 5.51
N TYR A 81 -0.65 4.51 4.24
CA TYR A 81 -0.58 5.82 3.61
C TYR A 81 -1.69 5.95 2.56
N SER A 82 -2.56 6.94 2.75
CA SER A 82 -3.75 7.15 1.93
C SER A 82 -3.53 8.20 0.84
N SER A 83 -4.29 8.07 -0.26
CA SER A 83 -4.26 9.01 -1.38
C SER A 83 -4.50 10.47 -0.97
N SER A 84 -5.22 10.70 0.13
CA SER A 84 -5.48 12.04 0.69
C SER A 84 -4.30 12.66 1.44
N GLY A 85 -3.15 11.98 1.54
CA GLY A 85 -1.99 12.48 2.27
C GLY A 85 -2.06 12.23 3.78
N LYS A 86 -2.76 11.17 4.20
CA LYS A 86 -2.86 10.78 5.62
C LYS A 86 -2.09 9.49 5.87
N ILE A 87 -1.37 9.43 6.98
CA ILE A 87 -0.79 8.20 7.51
C ILE A 87 -1.64 7.72 8.68
N LEU A 88 -2.24 6.53 8.55
CA LEU A 88 -3.07 5.89 9.56
C LEU A 88 -2.29 4.75 10.22
N GLY A 89 -2.49 4.54 11.53
CA GLY A 89 -1.83 3.47 12.28
C GLY A 89 -2.69 3.03 13.47
N HIS A 90 -2.26 1.95 14.14
CA HIS A 90 -3.02 1.24 15.16
C HIS A 90 -3.64 2.11 16.28
N ASN A 91 -3.00 3.19 16.73
CA ASN A 91 -3.40 3.92 17.96
C ASN A 91 -3.44 5.46 17.86
N ASN A 92 -3.25 6.05 16.67
CA ASN A 92 -3.23 7.50 16.51
C ASN A 92 -4.36 7.98 15.61
N HIS A 93 -4.98 9.11 15.99
CA HIS A 93 -5.64 9.97 15.01
C HIS A 93 -4.63 10.24 13.91
N GLY A 94 -4.83 9.64 12.73
CA GLY A 94 -3.82 9.57 11.67
C GLY A 94 -3.10 10.90 11.45
N SER A 95 -1.80 10.85 11.17
CA SER A 95 -1.04 12.05 10.88
C SER A 95 -1.42 12.57 9.49
N SER A 96 -1.61 13.87 9.37
CA SER A 96 -2.04 14.55 8.15
C SER A 96 -1.02 15.62 7.74
N GLY A 97 -1.08 16.06 6.48
CA GLY A 97 -0.16 17.08 5.95
C GLY A 97 0.97 16.49 5.12
N PHE A 98 0.98 15.18 4.89
CA PHE A 98 1.83 14.57 3.88
C PHE A 98 1.29 14.90 2.48
N PRO A 99 2.15 14.91 1.45
CA PRO A 99 1.70 15.07 0.07
C PRO A 99 0.59 14.06 -0.26
N PRO A 100 -0.54 14.45 -0.87
CA PRO A 100 -1.44 13.48 -1.48
C PRO A 100 -0.78 12.85 -2.71
N PHE A 101 -1.29 11.72 -3.17
CA PHE A 101 -0.82 11.08 -4.41
C PHE A 101 -1.98 10.78 -5.36
N GLU A 102 -1.66 10.76 -6.65
CA GLU A 102 -2.63 10.63 -7.71
C GLU A 102 -2.14 9.75 -8.87
N GLN A 103 -2.96 9.65 -9.91
CA GLN A 103 -2.59 8.94 -11.13
C GLN A 103 -1.25 9.46 -11.68
N GLY A 104 -0.34 8.52 -11.94
CA GLY A 104 1.01 8.79 -12.45
C GLY A 104 2.08 8.74 -11.37
N ASP A 105 1.72 8.97 -10.10
CA ASP A 105 2.66 8.92 -8.99
C ASP A 105 3.15 7.49 -8.70
N THR A 106 4.35 7.41 -8.15
CA THR A 106 4.91 6.19 -7.56
C THR A 106 5.00 6.37 -6.07
N VAL A 107 4.39 5.47 -5.31
CA VAL A 107 4.38 5.49 -3.85
C VAL A 107 5.24 4.34 -3.34
N GLY A 108 6.24 4.67 -2.52
CA GLY A 108 7.04 3.68 -1.83
C GLY A 108 6.49 3.37 -0.46
N ILE A 109 6.56 2.11 -0.08
CA ILE A 109 6.21 1.62 1.25
C ILE A 109 7.25 0.62 1.73
N GLY A 110 7.66 0.75 2.98
CA GLY A 110 8.68 -0.13 3.54
C GLY A 110 8.74 -0.09 5.05
N THR A 111 9.61 -0.91 5.61
CA THR A 111 9.91 -0.91 7.03
C THR A 111 11.40 -1.11 7.26
N ASN A 112 11.96 -0.35 8.19
CA ASN A 112 13.26 -0.63 8.75
C ASN A 112 13.10 -1.63 9.89
N LEU A 113 13.52 -2.87 9.67
CA LEU A 113 13.34 -3.96 10.62
C LEU A 113 14.26 -3.83 11.84
N ASN A 114 15.29 -2.97 11.77
CA ASN A 114 16.15 -2.70 12.92
C ASN A 114 15.52 -1.69 13.88
N THR A 115 14.79 -0.71 13.36
CA THR A 115 14.17 0.37 14.16
C THR A 115 12.67 0.18 14.34
N MET A 116 12.06 -0.77 13.62
CA MET A 116 10.61 -1.00 13.54
C MET A 116 9.84 0.22 12.99
N GLU A 117 10.50 1.10 12.24
CA GLU A 117 9.88 2.28 11.64
C GLU A 117 9.27 1.95 10.28
N ALA A 118 8.10 2.53 10.01
CA ALA A 118 7.50 2.53 8.67
C ALA A 118 8.14 3.62 7.81
N ILE A 119 8.40 3.30 6.56
CA ILE A 119 9.00 4.19 5.55
C ILE A 119 7.96 4.39 4.46
N TYR A 120 7.68 5.66 4.14
CA TYR A 120 6.85 6.03 2.99
C TYR A 120 7.63 6.97 2.08
N SER A 121 7.39 6.88 0.78
CA SER A 121 7.95 7.80 -0.20
C SER A 121 6.94 8.15 -1.28
N LYS A 122 7.11 9.31 -1.90
CA LYS A 122 6.41 9.71 -3.11
C LYS A 122 7.43 10.10 -4.17
N ASN A 123 7.35 9.48 -5.34
CA ASN A 123 8.22 9.73 -6.49
C ASN A 123 9.72 9.70 -6.12
N GLY A 124 10.10 8.71 -5.29
CA GLY A 124 11.47 8.53 -4.79
C GLY A 124 11.89 9.48 -3.67
N GLN A 125 11.03 10.41 -3.24
CA GLN A 125 11.29 11.31 -2.12
C GLN A 125 10.67 10.76 -0.83
N PRO A 126 11.46 10.54 0.24
CA PRO A 126 10.92 10.13 1.53
C PRO A 126 9.88 11.12 2.05
N LEU A 127 8.83 10.62 2.68
CA LEU A 127 7.90 11.46 3.43
C LEU A 127 8.52 11.75 4.79
N SER A 128 9.04 12.97 4.97
CA SER A 128 9.45 13.46 6.28
C SER A 128 8.23 14.05 7.00
N GLY A 129 7.95 13.54 8.20
CA GLY A 129 7.06 14.18 9.17
C GLY A 129 7.82 15.17 10.05
#